data_AF-A0AAF0IV01-F1
#
_entry.id   AF-A0AAF0IV01-F1
#
_cell.length_a   1.000
_cell.length_b   1.000
_cell.length_c   1.000
_cell.angle_alpha   90.00
_cell.angle_beta   90.00
_cell.angle_gamma   90.00
#
_symmetry.space_group_name_H-M   'P 1'
#
loop_
_entity.id
_entity.type
_entity.pdbx_description
1 polymer ?
#
loop_
_entity_poly.entity_id
_entity_poly.type
_entity_poly.pdbx_seq_one_letter_code
_entity_poly.pdbx_strand_id
1 'polypeptide(L)'
;MFATRVARYVPSAVRANTTKFMRTKRTTNLAGLEIHPDPLPELESLYTKTLGVLEALPSSAVFRQSSEAVTQQRLSIVRAAMTENSRRNAYASEAAIDDVVKELDSGLIEEILDQAHDEFHLVTKMIDWKPHEPLQVPAPPGQWKGFSMKEAAGEGL
;
A
#
# COMPACT_ATOMS: atom_id res chain seq x y z
N MET A 1 33.20 39.02 46.94
CA MET A 1 33.62 38.20 45.78
C MET A 1 32.35 37.60 45.17
N PHE A 2 31.91 38.06 44.01
CA PHE A 2 30.79 37.43 43.29
C PHE A 2 31.22 37.21 41.85
N ALA A 3 31.40 35.95 41.46
CA ALA A 3 31.79 35.54 40.12
C ALA A 3 30.54 35.21 39.29
N THR A 4 30.21 36.05 38.32
CA THR A 4 29.16 35.81 37.34
C THR A 4 29.68 34.91 36.23
N ARG A 5 29.27 33.64 36.26
CA ARG A 5 29.49 32.69 35.17
C ARG A 5 28.52 33.01 34.03
N VAL A 6 29.03 33.53 32.91
CA VAL A 6 28.25 33.71 31.69
C VAL A 6 28.13 32.35 31.01
N ALA A 7 26.96 31.71 31.10
CA ALA A 7 26.65 30.52 30.34
C ALA A 7 26.51 30.90 28.85
N ARG A 8 27.42 30.41 28.00
CA ARG A 8 27.26 30.52 26.54
C ARG A 8 26.26 29.45 26.11
N TYR A 9 25.09 29.88 25.67
CA TYR A 9 24.15 29.03 24.96
C TYR A 9 24.74 28.66 23.59
N VAL A 10 24.99 27.37 23.37
CA VAL A 10 25.37 26.83 22.07
C VAL A 10 24.12 26.12 21.52
N PRO A 11 23.44 26.67 20.49
CA PRO A 11 22.33 25.95 19.88
C PRO A 11 22.86 24.69 19.21
N SER A 12 22.45 23.51 19.72
CA SER A 12 22.66 22.26 19.00
C SER A 12 21.67 22.24 17.84
N ALA A 13 22.17 22.42 16.61
CA ALA A 13 21.37 22.31 15.41
C ALA A 13 21.03 20.83 15.20
N VAL A 14 19.79 20.44 15.53
CA VAL A 14 19.22 19.17 15.08
C VAL A 14 19.14 19.26 13.56
N ARG A 15 19.99 18.49 12.86
CA ARG A 15 19.99 18.39 11.41
C ARG A 15 18.62 17.86 10.98
N ALA A 16 17.75 18.71 10.43
CA ALA A 16 16.53 18.28 9.80
C ALA A 16 16.90 17.33 8.65
N ASN A 17 16.33 16.12 8.65
CA ASN A 17 16.51 15.17 7.57
C ASN A 17 15.66 15.68 6.39
N THR A 18 16.23 16.54 5.54
CA THR A 18 15.50 17.13 4.41
C THR A 18 15.07 16.02 3.46
N THR A 19 13.76 15.74 3.40
CA THR A 19 13.18 14.85 2.39
C THR A 19 13.48 15.42 1.01
N LYS A 20 14.21 14.66 0.19
CA LYS A 20 14.56 15.06 -1.17
C LYS A 20 13.29 15.04 -2.01
N PHE A 21 12.82 16.20 -2.44
CA PHE A 21 11.64 16.31 -3.31
C PHE A 21 12.02 15.93 -4.74
N MET A 22 11.55 14.76 -5.20
CA MET A 22 11.88 14.14 -6.49
C MET A 22 10.71 14.20 -7.47
N ARG A 23 9.90 15.25 -7.39
CA ARG A 23 8.74 15.47 -8.25
C ARG A 23 8.81 16.81 -8.96
N THR A 24 8.27 16.83 -10.17
CA THR A 24 8.02 18.02 -10.98
C THR A 24 6.54 18.40 -10.97
N LYS A 25 5.66 17.40 -10.77
CA LYS A 25 4.21 17.60 -10.65
C LYS A 25 3.88 18.46 -9.43
N ARG A 26 2.92 19.39 -9.58
CA ARG A 26 2.48 20.34 -8.53
C ARG A 26 1.20 19.93 -7.80
N THR A 27 0.27 19.30 -8.51
CA THR A 27 -1.00 18.78 -7.97
C THR A 27 -1.32 17.43 -8.59
N THR A 28 -2.05 16.57 -7.86
CA THR A 28 -2.64 15.34 -8.39
C THR A 28 -3.93 15.60 -9.17
N ASN A 29 -4.54 16.79 -8.98
CA ASN A 29 -5.88 17.18 -9.45
C ASN A 29 -7.03 16.37 -8.83
N LEU A 30 -6.76 15.63 -7.76
CA LEU A 30 -7.76 14.93 -6.95
C LEU A 30 -7.86 15.62 -5.57
N ALA A 31 -9.09 15.90 -5.13
CA ALA A 31 -9.31 16.55 -3.85
C ALA A 31 -8.93 15.59 -2.70
N GLY A 32 -8.13 16.07 -1.75
CA GLY A 32 -7.68 15.27 -0.60
C GLY A 32 -6.50 14.35 -0.87
N LEU A 33 -5.98 14.29 -2.10
CA LEU A 33 -4.81 13.48 -2.45
C LEU A 33 -3.59 14.37 -2.69
N GLU A 34 -2.72 14.47 -1.69
CA GLU A 34 -1.51 15.29 -1.75
C GLU A 34 -0.39 14.59 -2.55
N ILE A 35 0.51 15.39 -3.14
CA ILE A 35 1.66 14.83 -3.86
C ILE A 35 2.68 14.28 -2.87
N HIS A 36 3.08 13.04 -3.10
CA HIS A 36 4.19 12.44 -2.37
C HIS A 36 5.55 12.88 -2.93
N PRO A 37 6.50 13.36 -2.10
CA PRO A 37 7.78 13.91 -2.55
C PRO A 37 8.71 12.89 -3.20
N ASP A 38 8.64 11.62 -2.81
CA ASP A 38 9.48 10.55 -3.36
C ASP A 38 8.78 9.18 -3.26
N PRO A 39 7.82 8.86 -4.14
CA PRO A 39 6.91 7.71 -3.96
C PRO A 39 7.54 6.34 -4.24
N LEU A 40 8.53 6.24 -5.15
CA LEU A 40 9.07 4.94 -5.56
C LEU A 40 9.77 4.19 -4.41
N PRO A 41 10.66 4.82 -3.61
CA PRO A 41 11.29 4.13 -2.48
C PRO A 41 10.28 3.81 -1.37
N GLU A 42 9.25 4.63 -1.19
CA GLU A 42 8.19 4.36 -0.21
C GLU A 42 7.38 3.13 -0.62
N LEU A 43 7.00 3.02 -1.90
CA LEU A 43 6.34 1.82 -2.44
C LEU A 43 7.20 0.58 -2.27
N GLU A 44 8.50 0.65 -2.58
CA GLU A 44 9.41 -0.48 -2.34
C GLU A 44 9.42 -0.88 -0.86
N SER A 45 9.52 0.09 0.05
CA SER A 45 9.51 -0.15 1.50
C SER A 45 8.19 -0.78 1.95
N LEU A 46 7.05 -0.28 1.48
CA LEU A 46 5.74 -0.81 1.84
C LEU A 46 5.54 -2.22 1.31
N TYR A 47 5.81 -2.49 0.04
CA TYR A 47 5.65 -3.84 -0.51
C TYR A 47 6.56 -4.86 0.17
N THR A 48 7.81 -4.50 0.49
CA THR A 48 8.71 -5.39 1.25
C THR A 48 8.21 -5.64 2.67
N LYS A 49 7.68 -4.62 3.35
CA LYS A 49 7.02 -4.79 4.66
C LYS A 49 5.78 -5.69 4.56
N THR A 50 4.92 -5.47 3.57
CA THR A 50 3.71 -6.28 3.35
C THR A 50 4.05 -7.75 3.12
N LEU A 51 5.05 -8.04 2.29
CA LEU A 51 5.54 -9.42 2.09
C LEU A 51 6.03 -10.05 3.40
N GLY A 52 6.76 -9.29 4.23
CA GLY A 52 7.19 -9.78 5.55
C GLY A 52 6.02 -10.08 6.50
N VAL A 53 4.95 -9.28 6.48
CA VAL A 53 3.76 -9.54 7.32
C VAL A 53 2.95 -10.73 6.79
N LEU A 54 2.87 -10.91 5.46
CA LEU A 54 2.19 -12.04 4.83
C LEU A 54 2.77 -13.40 5.23
N GLU A 55 4.05 -13.46 5.62
CA GLU A 55 4.70 -14.69 6.10
C GLU A 55 4.03 -15.27 7.36
N ALA A 56 3.34 -14.43 8.16
CA ALA A 56 2.62 -14.87 9.35
C ALA A 56 1.35 -15.69 9.04
N LEU A 57 0.80 -15.59 7.83
CA LEU A 57 -0.37 -16.36 7.40
C LEU A 57 0.05 -17.74 6.88
N PRO A 58 -0.79 -18.78 6.95
CA PRO A 58 -0.45 -20.09 6.41
C PRO A 58 -0.30 -20.06 4.88
N SER A 59 0.67 -20.79 4.34
CA SER A 59 0.94 -20.85 2.88
C SER A 59 -0.21 -21.44 2.05
N SER A 60 -1.10 -22.20 2.69
CA SER A 60 -2.33 -22.73 2.05
C SER A 60 -3.45 -21.69 1.94
N ALA A 61 -3.38 -20.57 2.64
CA ALA A 61 -4.40 -19.53 2.54
C ALA A 61 -4.39 -18.90 1.14
N VAL A 62 -5.53 -18.98 0.45
CA VAL A 62 -5.71 -18.39 -0.88
C VAL A 62 -5.42 -16.89 -0.87
N PHE A 63 -5.86 -16.18 0.18
CA PHE A 63 -5.56 -14.76 0.37
C PHE A 63 -4.06 -14.46 0.38
N ARG A 64 -3.26 -15.26 1.11
CA ARG A 64 -1.80 -15.09 1.14
C ARG A 64 -1.22 -15.26 -0.26
N GLN A 65 -1.59 -16.33 -0.96
CA GLN A 65 -1.09 -16.62 -2.30
C GLN A 65 -1.41 -15.51 -3.30
N SER A 66 -2.64 -14.99 -3.28
CA SER A 66 -3.06 -13.91 -4.17
C SER A 66 -2.34 -12.59 -3.84
N SER A 67 -2.28 -12.21 -2.56
CA SER A 67 -1.66 -10.96 -2.14
C SER A 67 -0.14 -10.99 -2.35
N GLU A 68 0.53 -12.13 -2.11
CA GLU A 68 1.96 -12.30 -2.42
C GLU A 68 2.23 -12.16 -3.91
N ALA A 69 1.46 -12.83 -4.78
CA ALA A 69 1.65 -12.76 -6.22
C ALA A 69 1.51 -11.33 -6.76
N VAL A 70 0.46 -10.61 -6.34
CA VAL A 70 0.23 -9.22 -6.74
C VAL A 70 1.34 -8.31 -6.19
N THR A 71 1.68 -8.43 -4.91
CA THR A 71 2.70 -7.57 -4.28
C THR A 71 4.09 -7.81 -4.89
N GLN A 72 4.46 -9.05 -5.19
CA GLN A 72 5.73 -9.38 -5.85
C GLN A 72 5.81 -8.82 -7.27
N GLN A 73 4.71 -8.92 -8.04
CA GLN A 73 4.64 -8.32 -9.37
C GLN A 73 4.79 -6.80 -9.30
N ARG A 74 4.07 -6.14 -8.40
CA ARG A 74 4.17 -4.67 -8.24
C ARG A 74 5.57 -4.24 -7.79
N LEU A 75 6.17 -4.98 -6.87
CA LEU A 75 7.54 -4.74 -6.40
C LEU A 75 8.58 -4.92 -7.50
N SER A 76 8.43 -5.91 -8.39
CA SER A 76 9.38 -6.12 -9.49
C SER A 76 9.34 -4.97 -10.49
N ILE A 77 8.15 -4.44 -10.79
CA ILE A 77 7.95 -3.26 -11.65
C ILE A 77 8.61 -2.02 -11.04
N VAL A 78 8.34 -1.74 -9.75
CA VAL A 78 8.94 -0.59 -9.04
C VAL A 78 10.46 -0.68 -9.04
N ARG A 79 11.03 -1.86 -8.74
CA ARG A 79 12.49 -2.06 -8.75
C ARG A 79 13.10 -1.91 -10.14
N ALA A 80 12.42 -2.37 -11.19
CA ALA A 80 12.90 -2.21 -12.57
C ALA A 80 12.99 -0.73 -12.97
N ALA A 81 12.05 0.11 -12.50
CA ALA A 81 12.06 1.54 -12.76
C ALA A 81 13.08 2.32 -11.88
N MET A 82 13.44 1.79 -10.71
CA MET A 82 14.43 2.39 -9.79
C MET A 82 15.87 2.11 -10.23
N THR A 83 16.35 2.88 -11.20
CA THR A 83 17.74 2.84 -11.69
C THR A 83 18.52 4.07 -11.23
N GLU A 84 19.86 4.02 -11.28
CA GLU A 84 20.70 5.18 -10.96
C GLU A 84 20.32 6.42 -11.80
N ASN A 85 19.88 6.21 -13.05
CA ASN A 85 19.44 7.29 -13.92
C ASN A 85 18.13 7.92 -13.47
N SER A 86 17.14 7.13 -13.03
CA SER A 86 15.87 7.68 -12.55
C SER A 86 16.02 8.43 -11.22
N ARG A 87 17.07 8.12 -10.43
CA ARG A 87 17.37 8.81 -9.16
C ARG A 87 18.21 10.09 -9.31
N ARG A 88 18.64 10.44 -10.52
CA ARG A 88 19.54 11.57 -10.79
C ARG A 88 18.91 12.93 -10.46
N ASN A 89 17.68 13.16 -10.90
CA ASN A 89 16.97 14.43 -10.71
C ASN A 89 15.44 14.23 -10.79
N ALA A 90 14.67 15.27 -10.47
CA ALA A 90 13.21 15.20 -10.43
C ALA A 90 12.57 14.87 -11.80
N TYR A 91 13.14 15.33 -12.92
CA TYR A 91 12.62 15.03 -14.26
C TYR A 91 12.78 13.55 -14.61
N ALA A 92 13.96 12.98 -14.33
CA ALA A 92 14.22 11.56 -14.55
C ALA A 92 13.37 10.68 -13.60
N SER A 93 13.12 11.16 -12.38
CA SER A 93 12.25 10.48 -11.43
C SER A 93 10.79 10.50 -11.89
N GLU A 94 10.30 11.61 -12.45
CA GLU A 94 8.93 11.69 -12.98
C GLU A 94 8.74 10.73 -14.17
N ALA A 95 9.71 10.65 -15.08
CA ALA A 95 9.65 9.70 -16.19
C ALA A 95 9.56 8.24 -15.71
N ALA A 96 10.34 7.87 -14.69
CA ALA A 96 10.25 6.53 -14.08
C ALA A 96 8.92 6.29 -13.34
N ILE A 97 8.35 7.33 -12.72
CA ILE A 97 7.02 7.25 -12.12
C ILE A 97 5.95 7.01 -13.20
N ASP A 98 6.03 7.71 -14.34
CA ASP A 98 5.11 7.53 -15.45
C ASP A 98 5.21 6.11 -16.05
N ASP A 99 6.42 5.56 -16.17
CA ASP A 99 6.63 4.18 -16.60
C ASP A 99 5.98 3.17 -15.63
N VAL A 100 6.15 3.36 -14.31
CA VAL A 100 5.52 2.50 -13.29
C VAL A 100 3.99 2.60 -13.34
N VAL A 101 3.45 3.82 -13.43
CA VAL A 101 2.00 4.05 -13.52
C VAL A 101 1.42 3.38 -14.75
N LYS A 102 2.11 3.48 -15.89
CA LYS A 102 1.69 2.86 -17.15
C LYS A 102 1.71 1.34 -17.09
N GLU A 103 2.75 0.75 -16.49
CA GLU A 103 2.88 -0.71 -16.39
C GLU A 103 1.89 -1.31 -15.38
N LEU A 104 1.57 -0.58 -14.31
CA LEU A 104 0.61 -1.02 -13.29
C LEU A 104 -0.85 -0.77 -13.67
N ASP A 105 -1.13 0.21 -14.52
CA ASP A 105 -2.47 0.58 -15.01
C ASP A 105 -3.54 0.63 -13.90
N SER A 106 -3.18 1.25 -12.77
CA SER A 106 -3.98 1.23 -11.52
C SER A 106 -4.23 2.63 -10.93
N GLY A 107 -4.23 3.67 -11.77
CA GLY A 107 -4.42 5.07 -11.36
C GLY A 107 -3.11 5.84 -11.20
N LEU A 108 -3.14 6.94 -10.43
CA LEU A 108 -1.95 7.74 -10.14
C LEU A 108 -1.01 7.04 -9.14
N ILE A 109 0.26 7.46 -9.10
CA ILE A 109 1.23 6.88 -8.16
C ILE A 109 0.84 7.09 -6.70
N GLU A 110 0.18 8.20 -6.38
CA GLU A 110 -0.34 8.47 -5.03
C GLU A 110 -1.50 7.53 -4.66
N GLU A 111 -2.40 7.23 -5.60
CA GLU A 111 -3.49 6.27 -5.36
C GLU A 111 -2.95 4.85 -5.18
N ILE A 112 -1.90 4.49 -5.93
CA ILE A 112 -1.20 3.21 -5.78
C ILE A 112 -0.51 3.12 -4.40
N LEU A 113 0.01 4.24 -3.90
CA LEU A 113 0.59 4.31 -2.56
C LEU A 113 -0.47 4.11 -1.47
N ASP A 114 -1.63 4.74 -1.60
CA ASP A 114 -2.77 4.54 -0.70
C ASP A 114 -3.25 3.08 -0.74
N GLN A 115 -3.38 2.49 -1.93
CA GLN A 115 -3.70 1.06 -2.07
C GLN A 115 -2.68 0.15 -1.37
N ALA A 116 -1.38 0.48 -1.46
CA ALA A 116 -0.33 -0.30 -0.79
C ALA A 116 -0.43 -0.19 0.74
N HIS A 117 -0.78 0.98 1.27
CA HIS A 117 -1.08 1.17 2.68
C HIS A 117 -2.33 0.41 3.13
N ASP A 118 -3.40 0.49 2.35
CA ASP A 118 -4.65 -0.23 2.62
C ASP A 118 -4.43 -1.74 2.62
N GLU A 119 -3.67 -2.28 1.66
CA GLU A 119 -3.31 -3.70 1.61
C GLU A 119 -2.48 -4.09 2.84
N PHE A 120 -1.47 -3.29 3.21
CA PHE A 120 -0.69 -3.54 4.43
C PHE A 120 -1.60 -3.59 5.66
N HIS A 121 -2.49 -2.62 5.83
CA HIS A 121 -3.45 -2.59 6.94
C HIS A 121 -4.44 -3.76 6.88
N LEU A 122 -4.92 -4.14 5.70
CA LEU A 122 -5.79 -5.30 5.53
C LEU A 122 -5.08 -6.58 5.96
N VAL A 123 -3.84 -6.80 5.52
CA VAL A 123 -3.05 -7.98 5.91
C VAL A 123 -2.90 -8.06 7.43
N THR A 124 -2.65 -6.95 8.12
CA THR A 124 -2.58 -6.94 9.60
C THR A 124 -3.90 -7.40 10.24
N LYS A 125 -5.05 -7.00 9.70
CA LYS A 125 -6.37 -7.45 10.17
C LYS A 125 -6.65 -8.92 9.84
N MET A 126 -6.16 -9.40 8.70
CA MET A 126 -6.37 -10.78 8.25
C MET A 126 -5.68 -11.82 9.14
N ILE A 127 -4.60 -11.42 9.83
CA ILE A 127 -3.96 -12.23 10.87
C ILE A 127 -4.93 -12.47 12.04
N ASP A 128 -5.65 -11.43 12.46
CA ASP A 128 -6.62 -11.51 13.55
C ASP A 128 -7.92 -12.21 13.13
N TRP A 129 -8.41 -11.91 11.93
CA TRP A 129 -9.71 -12.40 11.43
C TRP A 129 -9.68 -13.86 10.97
N LYS A 130 -8.52 -14.37 10.56
CA LYS A 130 -8.29 -15.77 10.13
C LYS A 130 -9.36 -16.32 9.17
N PRO A 131 -9.66 -15.65 8.04
CA PRO A 131 -10.71 -16.11 7.12
C PRO A 131 -10.35 -17.37 6.34
N HIS A 132 -9.13 -17.88 6.49
CA HIS A 132 -8.70 -19.17 5.96
C HIS A 132 -9.21 -20.35 6.79
N GLU A 133 -9.78 -20.11 7.98
CA GLU A 133 -10.44 -21.13 8.77
C GLU A 133 -11.83 -21.48 8.19
N PRO A 134 -12.37 -22.67 8.49
CA PRO A 134 -13.72 -23.04 8.09
C PRO A 134 -14.78 -22.04 8.59
N LEU A 135 -15.94 -22.03 7.92
CA LEU A 135 -17.08 -21.19 8.30
C LEU A 135 -17.44 -21.39 9.78
N GLN A 136 -17.47 -20.30 10.54
CA GLN A 136 -17.86 -20.33 11.96
C GLN A 136 -19.32 -20.75 12.15
N VAL A 137 -20.20 -20.33 11.23
CA VAL A 137 -21.63 -20.66 11.25
C VAL A 137 -22.06 -21.11 9.86
N PRO A 138 -22.49 -22.38 9.68
CA PRO A 138 -23.06 -22.83 8.42
C PRO A 138 -24.43 -22.18 8.20
N ALA A 139 -24.79 -21.98 6.93
CA ALA A 139 -26.08 -21.39 6.57
C ALA A 139 -27.25 -22.31 7.00
N PRO A 140 -28.31 -21.77 7.62
CA PRO A 140 -29.53 -22.53 7.88
C PRO A 140 -30.16 -23.04 6.56
N PRO A 141 -30.86 -24.18 6.59
CA PRO A 141 -31.55 -24.70 5.41
C PRO A 141 -32.58 -23.67 4.91
N GLY A 142 -32.52 -23.36 3.61
CA GLY A 142 -33.42 -22.39 2.98
C GLY A 142 -32.98 -20.92 3.03
N GLN A 143 -31.93 -20.56 3.79
CA GLN A 143 -31.46 -19.16 3.91
C GLN A 143 -31.13 -18.50 2.56
N TRP A 144 -30.47 -19.24 1.67
CA TRP A 144 -30.05 -18.75 0.35
C TRP A 144 -30.99 -19.22 -0.77
N LYS A 145 -32.18 -19.72 -0.43
CA LYS A 145 -33.20 -20.08 -1.41
C LYS A 145 -33.86 -18.79 -1.92
N GLY A 146 -33.47 -18.38 -3.13
CA GLY A 146 -34.09 -17.24 -3.80
C GLY A 146 -35.53 -17.51 -4.20
N PHE A 147 -36.27 -16.44 -4.53
CA PHE A 147 -37.63 -16.53 -5.03
C PHE A 147 -37.68 -17.30 -6.37
N SER A 148 -38.52 -18.34 -6.44
CA SER A 148 -38.78 -19.12 -7.65
C SER A 148 -40.22 -18.93 -8.11
N MET A 149 -40.42 -18.47 -9.34
CA MET A 149 -41.75 -18.28 -9.93
C MET A 149 -42.54 -19.60 -10.06
N LYS A 150 -41.85 -20.73 -10.29
CA LYS A 150 -42.50 -22.04 -10.37
C LYS A 150 -43.04 -22.50 -9.01
N GLU A 151 -42.31 -22.21 -7.94
CA GLU A 151 -42.78 -22.49 -6.58
C GLU A 151 -43.88 -21.53 -6.15
N ALA A 152 -43.80 -20.25 -6.55
CA ALA A 152 -44.85 -19.26 -6.30
C ALA A 152 -46.14 -19.54 -7.07
N ALA A 153 -46.05 -20.15 -8.25
CA ALA A 153 -47.19 -20.60 -9.05
C ALA A 153 -47.79 -21.95 -8.58
N GLY A 154 -47.22 -22.58 -7.56
CA GLY A 154 -47.69 -23.89 -7.06
C GLY A 154 -47.32 -25.07 -7.96
N GLU A 155 -46.40 -24.87 -8.91
CA GLU A 155 -45.89 -25.93 -9.82
C GLU A 155 -44.60 -26.59 -9.29
N GLY A 156 -44.15 -26.20 -8.09
CA GLY A 156 -43.06 -26.87 -7.37
C GLY A 156 -43.64 -27.95 -6.45
N LEU A 157 -43.14 -29.18 -6.59
CA LEU A 157 -43.44 -30.37 -5.77
C LEU A 157 -43.65 -30.10 -4.28
#